data_AF-A0A9N9MS37-F1
#
_entry.id   AF-A0A9N9MS37-F1
#
_cell.length_a   1.000
_cell.length_b   1.000
_cell.length_c   1.000
_cell.angle_alpha   90.00
_cell.angle_beta   90.00
_cell.angle_gamma   90.00
#
_symmetry.space_group_name_H-M   'P 1'
#
loop_
_entity.id
_entity.type
_entity.pdbx_description
1 polymer ?
#
loop_
_entity_poly.entity_id
_entity_poly.type
_entity_poly.pdbx_seq_one_letter_code
_entity_poly.pdbx_strand_id
1 'polypeptide(L)'
;MSALESGFVKAASDNLPNVDIEMVNNFFVNNLQFLSSEVRNIKTKRSASEKYGDNAITYVQLKRADNICTVKAKITPEHRVRHVAYKLQAVINEEDEEVLSCECLDCPASAGGCKHGVAFLLWLHRRSEEPSVTSVECYWKKSKLAKGVEVNQSIANLTKKKTPILPNTIDPDFLKQVVEACSQSEGTYIV
;
A
#
# COMPACT_ATOMS: atom_id res chain seq x y z
N MET A 1 18.73 15.96 -9.12
CA MET A 1 18.30 15.55 -7.78
C MET A 1 17.39 16.64 -7.24
N SER A 2 16.12 16.36 -6.99
CA SER A 2 15.24 17.29 -6.29
C SER A 2 15.71 17.45 -4.85
N ALA A 3 16.09 18.67 -4.47
CA ALA A 3 16.43 18.99 -3.09
C ALA A 3 15.19 18.87 -2.20
N LEU A 4 15.35 18.30 -1.00
CA LEU A 4 14.34 18.34 0.06
C LEU A 4 14.13 19.78 0.49
N GLU A 5 12.87 20.19 0.64
CA GLU A 5 12.57 21.47 1.29
C GLU A 5 12.90 21.40 2.78
N SER A 6 13.29 22.53 3.38
CA SER A 6 13.72 22.59 4.79
C SER A 6 12.61 22.09 5.73
N GLY A 7 12.89 21.03 6.47
CA GLY A 7 11.94 20.40 7.40
C GLY A 7 10.99 19.38 6.78
N PHE A 8 11.18 19.01 5.51
CA PHE A 8 10.45 17.92 4.87
C PHE A 8 11.28 16.63 4.86
N VAL A 9 10.60 15.51 5.10
CA VAL A 9 11.17 14.15 5.06
C VAL A 9 10.68 13.46 3.79
N LYS A 10 11.50 12.59 3.21
CA LYS A 10 11.11 11.77 2.05
C LYS A 10 9.98 10.81 2.46
N ALA A 11 8.95 10.70 1.62
CA ALA A 11 7.89 9.72 1.85
C ALA A 11 8.37 8.28 1.63
N ALA A 12 7.92 7.40 2.51
CA ALA A 12 8.08 5.95 2.55
C ALA A 12 6.72 5.33 2.90
N SER A 13 6.55 4.02 2.75
CA SER A 13 5.32 3.33 3.15
C SER A 13 4.97 3.57 4.62
N ASP A 14 5.98 3.71 5.47
CA ASP A 14 5.81 3.68 6.92
C ASP A 14 5.49 5.06 7.51
N ASN A 15 5.67 6.13 6.74
CA ASN A 15 5.51 7.51 7.20
C ASN A 15 4.42 8.31 6.47
N LEU A 16 3.64 7.65 5.62
CA LEU A 16 2.48 8.27 4.98
C LEU A 16 1.35 8.47 6.00
N PRO A 17 0.55 9.54 5.87
CA PRO A 17 -0.67 9.69 6.64
C PRO A 17 -1.68 8.61 6.22
N ASN A 18 -2.50 8.15 7.17
CA ASN A 18 -3.63 7.30 6.84
C ASN A 18 -4.70 8.14 6.14
N VAL A 19 -5.15 7.71 4.97
CA VAL A 19 -6.20 8.39 4.20
C VAL A 19 -7.25 7.35 3.84
N ASP A 20 -8.39 7.42 4.52
CA ASP A 20 -9.52 6.52 4.26
C ASP A 20 -10.40 7.02 3.10
N ILE A 21 -11.18 6.10 2.51
CA ILE A 21 -12.07 6.38 1.40
C ILE A 21 -13.15 7.40 1.81
N GLU A 22 -13.59 7.38 3.07
CA GLU A 22 -14.56 8.33 3.59
C GLU A 22 -13.99 9.75 3.58
N MET A 23 -12.72 9.92 3.97
CA MET A 23 -12.02 11.22 3.93
C MET A 23 -11.98 11.79 2.50
N VAL A 24 -11.65 10.93 1.53
CA VAL A 24 -11.58 11.29 0.12
C VAL A 24 -12.97 11.67 -0.42
N ASN A 25 -14.00 10.92 -0.06
CA ASN A 25 -15.37 11.20 -0.48
C ASN A 25 -15.88 12.50 0.12
N ASN A 26 -15.69 12.73 1.42
CA ASN A 26 -16.07 13.95 2.11
C ASN A 26 -15.38 15.17 1.49
N PHE A 27 -14.10 15.03 1.14
CA PHE A 27 -13.39 16.07 0.40
C PHE A 27 -14.04 16.37 -0.95
N PHE A 28 -14.35 15.37 -1.78
CA PHE A 28 -14.95 15.61 -3.10
C PHE A 28 -16.38 16.16 -3.04
N VAL A 29 -17.15 15.79 -2.02
CA VAL A 29 -18.52 16.31 -1.80
C VAL A 29 -18.48 17.77 -1.35
N ASN A 30 -17.57 18.12 -0.43
CA ASN A 30 -17.49 19.45 0.15
C ASN A 30 -16.81 20.47 -0.78
N ASN A 31 -15.99 20.01 -1.72
CA ASN A 31 -15.26 20.89 -2.63
C ASN A 31 -15.99 21.10 -3.97
N LEU A 32 -16.62 22.26 -4.10
CA LEU A 32 -17.28 22.74 -5.33
C LEU A 32 -16.38 22.71 -6.58
N GLN A 33 -15.06 22.79 -6.40
CA GLN A 33 -14.09 22.73 -7.49
C GLN A 33 -14.11 21.39 -8.24
N PHE A 34 -14.42 20.28 -7.57
CA PHE A 34 -14.45 18.94 -8.18
C PHE A 34 -15.83 18.54 -8.70
N LEU A 35 -16.86 19.35 -8.42
CA LEU A 35 -18.22 19.17 -8.92
C LEU A 35 -18.39 19.65 -10.37
N SER A 36 -17.37 20.21 -11.01
CA SER A 36 -17.42 20.61 -12.42
C SER A 36 -17.67 19.41 -13.36
N SER A 37 -18.49 19.61 -14.40
CA SER A 37 -18.82 18.58 -15.41
C SER A 37 -17.58 18.03 -16.13
N GLU A 38 -16.49 18.79 -16.19
CA GLU A 38 -15.21 18.41 -16.79
C GLU A 38 -14.49 17.29 -16.03
N VAL A 39 -14.74 17.21 -14.71
CA VAL A 39 -14.17 16.22 -13.81
C VAL A 39 -15.02 14.96 -13.81
N ARG A 40 -16.33 15.04 -14.04
CA ARG A 40 -17.26 13.93 -13.69
C ARG A 40 -17.07 12.59 -14.41
N ASN A 41 -16.63 12.52 -15.68
CA ASN A 41 -16.86 11.26 -16.43
C ASN A 41 -15.66 10.55 -17.07
N ILE A 42 -14.70 11.25 -17.69
CA ILE A 42 -13.62 10.56 -18.44
C ILE A 42 -12.23 10.89 -17.88
N LYS A 43 -11.97 12.17 -17.57
CA LYS A 43 -10.69 12.61 -17.03
C LYS A 43 -10.45 12.08 -15.61
N THR A 44 -11.48 12.03 -14.77
CA THR A 44 -11.39 11.43 -13.42
C THR A 44 -11.19 9.92 -13.47
N LYS A 45 -11.93 9.18 -14.29
CA LYS A 45 -11.73 7.73 -14.42
C LYS A 45 -10.30 7.37 -14.83
N ARG A 46 -9.72 8.12 -15.77
CA ARG A 46 -8.32 7.93 -16.20
C ARG A 46 -7.33 8.32 -15.11
N SER A 47 -7.61 9.39 -14.37
CA SER A 47 -6.73 9.90 -13.31
C SER A 47 -6.78 9.06 -12.04
N ALA A 48 -7.94 8.44 -11.78
CA ALA A 48 -8.16 7.45 -10.73
C ALA A 48 -7.52 6.10 -11.04
N SER A 49 -7.08 5.87 -12.28
CA SER A 49 -6.42 4.62 -12.64
C SER A 49 -5.09 4.48 -11.90
N GLU A 50 -4.89 3.30 -11.33
CA GLU A 50 -3.70 2.99 -10.56
C GLU A 50 -2.41 3.22 -11.36
N LYS A 51 -2.41 2.73 -12.60
CA LYS A 51 -1.29 2.85 -13.53
C LYS A 51 -0.91 4.31 -13.82
N TYR A 52 -1.88 5.22 -13.78
CA TYR A 52 -1.60 6.64 -14.02
C TYR A 52 -0.96 7.27 -12.79
N GLY A 53 -1.58 7.12 -11.61
CA GLY A 53 -1.07 7.68 -10.37
C GLY A 53 0.35 7.21 -10.06
N ASP A 54 0.60 5.90 -10.18
CA ASP A 54 1.90 5.31 -9.81
C ASP A 54 3.04 5.65 -10.77
N ASN A 55 2.75 5.83 -12.07
CA ASN A 55 3.76 6.22 -13.05
C ASN A 55 3.98 7.74 -13.11
N ALA A 56 2.95 8.52 -12.85
CA ALA A 56 3.00 9.98 -12.98
C ALA A 56 3.60 10.64 -11.74
N ILE A 57 3.33 10.09 -10.55
CA ILE A 57 3.82 10.64 -9.28
C ILE A 57 5.25 10.17 -9.06
N THR A 58 6.14 11.12 -8.82
CA THR A 58 7.56 10.86 -8.71
C THR A 58 8.03 11.08 -7.27
N TYR A 59 8.51 12.28 -6.99
CA TYR A 59 9.08 12.63 -5.69
C TYR A 59 7.98 13.11 -4.74
N VAL A 60 7.85 12.44 -3.61
CA VAL A 60 6.91 12.80 -2.54
C VAL A 60 7.69 13.07 -1.26
N GLN A 61 7.36 14.19 -0.63
CA GLN A 61 7.94 14.66 0.62
C GLN A 61 6.82 15.04 1.58
N LEU A 62 7.01 14.84 2.86
CA LEU A 62 6.01 15.14 3.88
C LEU A 62 6.63 15.88 5.06
N LYS A 63 5.81 16.68 5.71
CA LYS A 63 6.13 17.36 6.95
C LYS A 63 4.94 17.21 7.88
N ARG A 64 5.19 16.66 9.07
CA ARG A 64 4.21 16.59 10.15
C ARG A 64 4.44 17.76 11.09
N ALA A 65 3.40 18.54 11.33
CA ALA A 65 3.36 19.60 12.33
C ALA A 65 2.19 19.27 13.25
N ASP A 66 2.49 18.69 14.40
CA ASP A 66 1.52 18.17 15.37
C ASP A 66 0.51 17.22 14.70
N ASN A 67 -0.75 17.64 14.57
CA ASN A 67 -1.84 16.83 14.02
C ASN A 67 -2.05 17.04 12.51
N ILE A 68 -1.30 17.98 11.91
CA ILE A 68 -1.43 18.33 10.49
C ILE A 68 -0.25 17.77 9.71
N CYS A 69 -0.56 16.92 8.73
CA CYS A 69 0.40 16.36 7.79
C CYS A 69 0.32 17.08 6.44
N THR A 70 1.40 17.77 6.08
CA THR A 70 1.54 18.41 4.76
C THR A 70 2.34 17.50 3.85
N VAL A 71 1.72 16.96 2.81
CA VAL A 71 2.36 16.13 1.79
C VAL A 71 2.51 16.93 0.50
N LYS A 72 3.73 17.00 -0.03
CA LYS A 72 4.04 17.61 -1.32
C LYS A 72 4.52 16.56 -2.29
N ALA A 73 4.08 16.67 -3.53
CA ALA A 73 4.47 15.74 -4.59
C ALA A 73 4.77 16.45 -5.90
N LYS A 74 5.50 15.76 -6.79
CA LYS A 74 5.70 16.18 -8.18
C LYS A 74 5.06 15.16 -9.12
N ILE A 75 4.21 15.66 -10.01
CA ILE A 75 3.52 14.84 -11.01
C ILE A 75 3.95 15.22 -12.42
N THR A 76 4.29 14.21 -13.21
CA THR A 76 4.69 14.38 -14.60
C THR A 76 3.46 14.44 -15.50
N PRO A 77 3.34 15.42 -16.41
CA PRO A 77 2.23 15.47 -17.36
C PRO A 77 2.29 14.29 -18.35
N GLU A 78 1.18 13.54 -18.43
CA GLU A 78 1.01 12.34 -19.26
C GLU A 78 1.46 12.46 -20.72
N HIS A 79 1.24 13.62 -21.33
CA HIS A 79 1.44 13.80 -22.78
C HIS A 79 2.73 14.54 -23.13
N ARG A 80 3.58 14.84 -22.14
CA ARG A 80 4.62 15.86 -22.28
C ARG A 80 5.82 15.55 -21.38
N VAL A 81 6.51 14.45 -21.67
CA VAL A 81 7.68 13.94 -20.92
C VAL A 81 8.81 14.97 -20.73
N ARG A 82 8.90 15.98 -21.62
CA ARG A 82 9.89 17.07 -21.54
C ARG A 82 9.46 18.28 -20.72
N HIS A 83 8.21 18.35 -20.28
CA HIS A 83 7.73 19.48 -19.48
C HIS A 83 8.09 19.31 -18.01
N VAL A 84 8.27 20.44 -17.34
CA VAL A 84 8.50 20.51 -15.90
C VAL A 84 7.31 19.87 -15.17
N ALA A 85 7.62 19.01 -14.20
CA ALA A 85 6.60 18.35 -13.37
C ALA A 85 5.82 19.39 -12.56
N TYR A 86 4.51 19.20 -12.45
CA TYR A 86 3.64 20.07 -11.64
C TYR A 86 3.83 19.75 -10.16
N LYS A 87 3.87 20.79 -9.33
CA LYS A 87 3.89 20.65 -7.88
C LYS A 87 2.47 20.48 -7.33
N LEU A 88 2.32 19.54 -6.43
CA LEU A 88 1.11 19.23 -5.69
C LEU A 88 1.36 19.39 -4.20
N GLN A 89 0.34 19.85 -3.48
CA GLN A 89 0.33 19.95 -2.04
C GLN A 89 -1.02 19.45 -1.52
N ALA A 90 -0.99 18.48 -0.61
CA ALA A 90 -2.14 18.05 0.17
C ALA A 90 -1.87 18.33 1.65
N VAL A 91 -2.89 18.79 2.35
CA VAL A 91 -2.87 19.00 3.80
C VAL A 91 -3.94 18.12 4.40
N ILE A 92 -3.52 17.24 5.30
CA ILE A 92 -4.36 16.22 5.94
C ILE A 92 -4.31 16.45 7.45
N ASN A 93 -5.47 16.43 8.09
CA ASN A 93 -5.58 16.38 9.53
C ASN A 93 -5.65 14.91 9.97
N GLU A 94 -4.66 14.45 10.74
CA GLU A 94 -4.57 13.07 11.22
C GLU A 94 -5.47 12.83 12.44
N GLU A 95 -5.89 13.86 13.18
CA GLU A 95 -6.75 13.71 14.37
C GLU A 95 -8.24 13.63 14.00
N ASP A 96 -8.70 14.56 13.15
CA ASP A 96 -10.09 14.60 12.70
C ASP A 96 -10.36 13.65 11.51
N GLU A 97 -9.31 13.00 10.98
CA GLU A 97 -9.38 12.18 9.76
C GLU A 97 -10.04 12.95 8.60
N GLU A 98 -9.57 14.18 8.35
CA GLU A 98 -10.09 15.03 7.28
C GLU A 98 -8.99 15.52 6.32
N VAL A 99 -9.30 15.52 5.03
CA VAL A 99 -8.46 16.16 4.01
C VAL A 99 -8.85 17.64 3.95
N LEU A 100 -7.97 18.53 4.42
CA LEU A 100 -8.23 19.97 4.46
C LEU A 100 -8.11 20.60 3.08
N SER A 101 -7.05 20.27 2.33
CA SER A 101 -6.85 20.80 0.98
C SER A 101 -6.03 19.88 0.10
N CYS A 102 -6.29 19.95 -1.21
CA CYS A 102 -5.50 19.28 -2.24
C CYS A 102 -5.36 20.23 -3.45
N GLU A 103 -4.19 20.85 -3.56
CA GLU A 103 -3.92 21.90 -4.53
C GLU A 103 -2.82 21.51 -5.51
N CYS A 104 -3.01 21.91 -6.76
CA CYS A 104 -1.98 21.82 -7.80
C CYS A 104 -1.53 23.23 -8.17
N LEU A 105 -0.27 23.55 -7.86
CA LEU A 105 0.22 24.93 -7.91
C LEU A 105 0.49 25.40 -9.35
N ASP A 106 0.91 24.49 -10.21
CA ASP A 106 1.46 24.81 -11.53
C ASP A 106 0.49 24.49 -12.69
N CYS A 107 -0.75 24.08 -12.39
CA CYS A 107 -1.73 23.67 -13.39
C CYS A 107 -2.77 24.77 -13.68
N PRO A 108 -3.02 25.16 -14.95
CA PRO A 108 -4.05 26.14 -15.29
C PRO A 108 -5.47 25.78 -14.86
N ALA A 109 -5.73 24.48 -14.68
CA ALA A 109 -7.03 23.96 -14.25
C ALA A 109 -7.10 23.75 -12.73
N SER A 110 -6.17 24.31 -11.94
CA SER A 110 -6.15 24.15 -10.48
C SER A 110 -7.43 24.67 -9.82
N ALA A 111 -7.96 25.80 -10.28
CA ALA A 111 -9.17 26.42 -9.75
C ALA A 111 -10.47 25.63 -10.01
N GLY A 112 -10.46 24.70 -10.97
CA GLY A 112 -11.64 23.94 -11.42
C GLY A 112 -11.53 22.44 -11.19
N GLY A 113 -10.70 21.99 -10.25
CA GLY A 113 -10.48 20.57 -9.99
C GLY A 113 -9.61 19.93 -11.08
N CYS A 114 -8.29 20.07 -10.93
CA CYS A 114 -7.38 19.50 -11.91
C CYS A 114 -7.27 17.96 -11.80
N LYS A 115 -6.97 17.32 -12.94
CA LYS A 115 -6.73 15.86 -13.00
C LYS A 115 -5.61 15.38 -12.07
N HIS A 116 -4.65 16.26 -11.79
CA HIS A 116 -3.48 15.96 -11.00
C HIS A 116 -3.80 15.84 -9.50
N GLY A 117 -4.65 16.73 -8.96
CA GLY A 117 -5.09 16.69 -7.57
C GLY A 117 -5.90 15.42 -7.28
N VAL A 118 -6.79 15.04 -8.20
CA VAL A 118 -7.55 13.79 -8.11
C VAL A 118 -6.62 12.57 -8.12
N ALA A 119 -5.69 12.50 -9.07
CA ALA A 119 -4.73 11.40 -9.13
C ALA A 119 -3.85 11.31 -7.88
N PHE A 120 -3.47 12.46 -7.31
CA PHE A 120 -2.64 12.52 -6.12
C PHE A 120 -3.37 12.07 -4.86
N LEU A 121 -4.60 12.52 -4.66
CA LEU A 121 -5.40 12.14 -3.50
C LEU A 121 -5.73 10.64 -3.52
N LEU A 122 -6.12 10.10 -4.67
CA LEU A 122 -6.37 8.67 -4.85
C LEU A 122 -5.09 7.83 -4.76
N TRP A 123 -3.94 8.40 -5.11
CA TRP A 123 -2.66 7.74 -4.88
C TRP A 123 -2.30 7.68 -3.40
N LEU A 124 -2.55 8.75 -2.64
CA LEU A 124 -2.34 8.76 -1.18
C LEU A 124 -3.18 7.70 -0.49
N HIS A 125 -4.48 7.68 -0.78
CA HIS A 125 -5.42 6.65 -0.29
C HIS A 125 -4.93 5.22 -0.56
N ARG A 126 -4.58 4.91 -1.82
CA ARG A 126 -4.09 3.56 -2.16
C ARG A 126 -2.80 3.20 -1.42
N ARG A 127 -1.93 4.18 -1.20
CA ARG A 127 -0.65 3.97 -0.50
C ARG A 127 -0.80 3.82 1.00
N SER A 128 -1.81 4.44 1.62
CA SER A 128 -2.12 4.21 3.04
C SER A 128 -2.78 2.85 3.27
N GLU A 129 -3.56 2.35 2.30
CA GLU A 129 -4.22 1.05 2.40
C GLU A 129 -3.34 -0.15 2.00
N GLU A 130 -2.15 0.09 1.41
CA GLU A 130 -1.28 -1.00 0.96
C GLU A 130 -0.86 -1.87 2.16
N PRO A 131 -1.26 -3.15 2.21
CA PRO A 131 -0.98 -3.97 3.37
C PRO A 131 0.51 -4.31 3.41
N SER A 132 1.04 -4.48 4.63
CA SER A 132 2.48 -4.65 4.84
C SER A 132 3.06 -5.77 3.95
N VAL A 133 4.31 -5.64 3.52
CA VAL A 133 4.91 -6.59 2.56
C VAL A 133 5.02 -8.03 3.09
N THR A 134 4.93 -8.20 4.40
CA THR A 134 4.83 -9.48 5.13
C THR A 134 3.40 -9.96 5.38
N SER A 135 2.41 -9.08 5.21
CA SER A 135 1.00 -9.45 5.35
C SER A 135 0.62 -10.51 4.32
N VAL A 136 -0.25 -11.40 4.76
CA VAL A 136 -0.77 -12.51 4.00
C VAL A 136 -2.28 -12.34 3.98
N GLU A 137 -2.86 -12.08 2.81
CA GLU A 137 -4.32 -11.92 2.66
C GLU A 137 -5.09 -13.14 3.17
N CYS A 138 -4.50 -14.33 3.07
CA CYS A 138 -5.02 -15.58 3.64
C CYS A 138 -3.92 -16.61 3.75
N TYR A 139 -3.99 -17.49 4.75
CA TYR A 139 -2.93 -18.47 5.09
C TYR A 139 -2.38 -19.26 3.88
N TRP A 140 -3.22 -19.57 2.90
CA TRP A 140 -2.85 -20.32 1.68
C TRP A 140 -2.17 -19.47 0.58
N LYS A 141 -2.25 -18.13 0.66
CA LYS A 141 -1.58 -17.23 -0.29
C LYS A 141 -0.20 -16.84 0.23
N LYS A 142 0.81 -16.92 -0.63
CA LYS A 142 2.15 -16.40 -0.33
C LYS A 142 2.12 -14.87 -0.24
N SER A 143 2.83 -14.32 0.76
CA SER A 143 3.02 -12.88 0.91
C SER A 143 3.76 -12.27 -0.30
N LYS A 144 3.67 -10.95 -0.46
CA LYS A 144 4.37 -10.23 -1.55
C LYS A 144 5.88 -10.47 -1.48
N LEU A 145 6.48 -10.47 -0.29
CA LEU A 145 7.90 -10.80 -0.11
C LEU A 145 8.24 -12.23 -0.56
N ALA A 146 7.41 -13.21 -0.18
CA ALA A 146 7.67 -14.61 -0.52
C ALA A 146 7.68 -14.85 -2.03
N LYS A 147 6.89 -14.09 -2.81
CA LYS A 147 6.93 -14.12 -4.28
C LYS A 147 8.24 -13.56 -4.86
N GLY A 148 8.82 -12.53 -4.23
CA GLY A 148 10.09 -11.93 -4.67
C GLY A 148 11.31 -12.84 -4.47
N VAL A 149 11.23 -13.81 -3.56
CA VAL A 149 12.32 -14.75 -3.23
C VAL A 149 12.44 -15.88 -4.26
N GLU A 150 11.43 -16.12 -5.11
CA GLU A 150 11.47 -17.20 -6.12
C GLU A 150 12.49 -16.93 -7.24
N VAL A 151 12.98 -15.70 -7.38
CA VAL A 151 14.08 -15.35 -8.29
C VAL A 151 15.40 -15.43 -7.53
N ASN A 152 15.89 -16.66 -7.31
CA ASN A 152 17.31 -17.03 -7.15
C ASN A 152 17.43 -18.51 -6.74
N GLN A 153 16.82 -19.43 -7.49
CA GLN A 153 17.16 -20.87 -7.37
C GLN A 153 18.66 -21.13 -7.69
N SER A 154 19.36 -20.14 -8.22
CA SER A 154 20.81 -20.09 -8.38
C SER A 154 21.59 -19.86 -7.06
N ILE A 155 21.02 -19.24 -6.02
CA ILE A 155 21.68 -19.08 -4.71
C ILE A 155 21.51 -20.34 -3.84
N ALA A 156 20.46 -21.13 -4.06
CA ALA A 156 20.23 -22.39 -3.35
C ALA A 156 21.35 -23.43 -3.56
N ASN A 157 22.18 -23.26 -4.59
CA ASN A 157 23.36 -24.10 -4.82
C ASN A 157 24.60 -23.70 -3.99
N LEU A 158 24.61 -22.52 -3.36
CA LEU A 158 25.73 -22.04 -2.53
C LEU A 158 25.61 -22.44 -1.05
N THR A 159 24.43 -22.87 -0.60
CA THR A 159 24.20 -23.30 0.79
C THR A 159 23.56 -24.68 0.87
N LYS A 160 24.16 -25.68 0.20
CA LYS A 160 23.85 -27.08 0.51
C LYS A 160 24.55 -27.47 1.82
N LYS A 161 23.93 -27.20 2.97
CA LYS A 161 24.22 -28.02 4.16
C LYS A 161 23.64 -29.40 3.87
N LYS A 162 24.45 -30.47 3.96
CA LYS A 162 23.96 -31.86 3.92
C LYS A 162 22.81 -31.97 4.92
N THR A 163 21.60 -32.25 4.42
CA THR A 163 20.50 -32.69 5.27
C THR A 163 20.97 -33.95 6.01
N PRO A 164 20.86 -34.03 7.34
CA PRO A 164 21.03 -35.31 8.02
C PRO A 164 19.95 -36.23 7.48
N ILE A 165 20.38 -37.38 6.97
CA ILE A 165 19.51 -38.44 6.50
C ILE A 165 18.76 -38.92 7.75
N LEU A 166 17.49 -38.57 7.89
CA LEU A 166 16.63 -39.22 8.87
C LEU A 166 16.47 -40.67 8.42
N PRO A 167 16.76 -41.67 9.26
CA PRO A 167 16.51 -43.05 8.91
C PRO A 167 15.01 -43.24 8.69
N ASN A 168 14.63 -43.53 7.45
CA ASN A 168 13.29 -43.97 7.10
C ASN A 168 13.11 -45.40 7.60
N THR A 169 12.75 -45.54 8.87
CA THR A 169 12.14 -46.76 9.40
C THR A 169 10.96 -46.32 10.25
N ILE A 170 9.83 -46.08 9.59
CA ILE A 170 8.54 -46.04 10.26
C ILE A 170 8.25 -47.50 10.63
N ASP A 171 8.34 -47.85 11.91
CA ASP A 171 8.00 -49.19 12.37
C ASP A 171 6.52 -49.46 12.07
N PRO A 172 6.19 -50.48 11.24
CA PRO A 172 4.83 -50.71 10.75
C PRO A 172 3.84 -51.15 11.84
N ASP A 173 4.31 -51.42 13.07
CA ASP A 173 3.50 -51.86 14.21
C ASP A 173 3.10 -50.73 15.18
N PHE A 174 3.54 -49.48 14.94
CA PHE A 174 3.16 -48.34 15.79
C PHE A 174 1.64 -48.17 15.93
N LEU A 175 0.90 -48.35 14.82
CA LEU A 175 -0.56 -48.23 14.84
C LEU A 175 -1.25 -49.34 15.64
N LYS A 176 -0.65 -50.54 15.75
CA LYS A 176 -1.21 -51.61 16.58
C LYS A 176 -1.05 -51.30 18.06
N GLN A 177 0.11 -50.75 18.44
CA GLN A 177 0.40 -50.37 19.82
C GLN A 177 -0.55 -49.27 20.33
N VAL A 178 -0.92 -48.32 19.49
CA VAL A 178 -1.87 -47.25 19.83
C VAL A 178 -3.30 -47.80 19.99
N VAL A 179 -3.71 -48.72 19.12
CA VAL A 179 -5.05 -49.34 19.19
C VAL A 179 -5.20 -50.22 20.43
N GLU A 180 -4.14 -50.94 20.81
CA GLU A 180 -4.13 -51.79 22.01
C GLU A 180 -4.14 -50.96 23.31
N ALA A 181 -3.52 -49.78 23.31
CA ALA A 181 -3.59 -48.83 24.43
C ALA A 181 -4.99 -48.21 24.61
N CYS A 182 -5.69 -47.88 23.51
CA CYS A 182 -7.04 -47.32 23.61
C CYS A 182 -8.09 -48.34 24.10
N SER A 183 -7.93 -49.62 23.74
CA SER A 183 -8.87 -50.68 24.13
C SER A 183 -8.73 -51.12 25.59
N GLN A 184 -7.65 -50.75 26.28
CA GLN A 184 -7.47 -50.97 27.72
C GLN A 184 -8.05 -49.85 28.60
N SER A 185 -8.43 -48.70 28.03
CA SER A 185 -8.93 -47.54 28.79
C SER A 185 -10.45 -47.45 28.94
N GLU A 186 -11.25 -48.35 28.35
CA GLU A 186 -12.73 -48.30 28.41
C GLU A 186 -13.36 -48.98 29.66
N GLY A 187 -12.59 -49.12 30.76
CA GLY A 187 -12.96 -49.96 31.90
C GLY A 187 -13.10 -49.28 33.28
N THR A 188 -13.18 -47.95 33.40
CA THR A 188 -13.42 -47.30 34.71
C THR A 188 -14.38 -46.11 34.62
N TYR A 189 -15.67 -46.42 34.54
CA TYR A 189 -16.71 -45.54 35.10
C TYR A 189 -16.93 -45.97 36.56
N ILE A 190 -16.44 -45.16 37.50
CA ILE A 190 -16.88 -45.21 38.90
C ILE A 190 -18.04 -44.24 39.07
N VAL A 191 -19.13 -44.80 39.63
CA VAL A 191 -20.34 -44.12 40.12
C VAL A 191 -19.98 -43.10 41.19
#